data_AF-A0A514WLD2-F1
#
_entry.id   AF-A0A514WLD2-F1
#
_cell.length_a   1.000
_cell.length_b   1.000
_cell.length_c   1.000
_cell.angle_alpha   90.00
_cell.angle_beta   90.00
_cell.angle_gamma   90.00
#
_symmetry.space_group_name_H-M   'P 1'
#
loop_
_entity.id
_entity.type
_entity.pdbx_description
1 polymer ?
#
loop_
_entity_poly.entity_id
_entity_poly.type
_entity_poly.pdbx_seq_one_letter_code
_entity_poly.pdbx_strand_id
1 'polypeptide(L)'
;MASKADTVLKLSLAAAVLIAGTGVGWYYGVVLPGQAAREEARVEAREAAEREAEQARRKAAQRAEAEARQRQESAQLEYQDCLNFAELSYKERWTASCRAQHDADVAAFEDCADGLFATEEGCRARHPIRPDRDCALPGQTAQSYSDARAQRKNECAARLQAAQGGQGQAAAQQAPPAQSTGF
;
A
#
# COMPACT_ATOMS: atom_id res chain seq x y z
N MET A 1 68.77 -62.53 -41.12
CA MET A 1 67.45 -62.34 -40.46
C MET A 1 67.48 -61.25 -39.37
N ALA A 2 68.62 -60.95 -38.74
CA ALA A 2 68.74 -59.94 -37.68
C ALA A 2 68.34 -58.50 -38.08
N SER A 3 68.65 -58.07 -39.31
CA SER A 3 68.33 -56.69 -39.76
C SER A 3 66.83 -56.40 -39.85
N LYS A 4 66.00 -57.38 -40.23
CA LYS A 4 64.52 -57.19 -40.30
C LYS A 4 63.87 -57.12 -38.92
N ALA A 5 64.40 -57.87 -37.94
CA ALA A 5 63.91 -57.84 -36.57
C ALA A 5 64.15 -56.47 -35.91
N ASP A 6 65.31 -55.86 -36.17
CA ASP A 6 65.67 -54.53 -35.67
C ASP A 6 64.76 -53.43 -36.25
N THR A 7 64.41 -53.53 -37.54
CA THR A 7 63.48 -52.60 -38.20
C THR A 7 62.06 -52.69 -37.61
N VAL A 8 61.56 -53.90 -37.37
CA VAL A 8 60.22 -54.10 -36.77
C VAL A 8 60.18 -53.59 -35.33
N LEU A 9 61.25 -53.79 -34.56
CA LEU A 9 61.34 -53.28 -33.19
C LEU A 9 61.30 -51.74 -33.16
N LYS A 10 62.06 -51.07 -34.04
CA LYS A 10 62.03 -49.59 -34.17
C LYS A 10 60.67 -49.06 -34.61
N LEU A 11 60.00 -49.75 -35.54
CA LEU A 11 58.64 -49.40 -35.97
C LEU A 11 57.63 -49.54 -34.83
N SER A 12 57.71 -50.61 -34.03
CA SER A 12 56.83 -50.81 -32.88
C SER A 12 57.04 -49.77 -31.78
N LEU A 13 58.29 -49.37 -31.54
CA LEU A 13 58.62 -48.32 -30.57
C LEU A 13 58.12 -46.95 -31.04
N ALA A 14 58.30 -46.62 -32.32
CA ALA A 14 57.77 -45.40 -32.93
C ALA A 14 56.23 -45.37 -32.89
N ALA A 15 55.57 -46.49 -33.18
CA ALA A 15 54.11 -46.60 -33.07
C ALA A 15 53.63 -46.42 -31.62
N ALA A 16 54.33 -47.00 -30.64
CA ALA A 16 54.00 -46.84 -29.22
C ALA A 16 54.10 -45.37 -28.77
N VAL A 17 55.15 -44.66 -29.18
CA VAL A 17 55.33 -43.23 -28.88
C VAL A 17 54.25 -42.38 -29.54
N LEU A 18 53.87 -42.68 -30.79
CA LEU A 18 52.79 -41.96 -31.47
C LEU A 18 51.44 -42.17 -30.78
N ILE A 19 51.09 -43.41 -30.43
CA ILE A 19 49.82 -43.71 -29.75
C ILE A 19 49.76 -43.03 -28.38
N ALA A 20 50.85 -43.11 -27.60
CA ALA A 20 50.95 -42.45 -26.30
C ALA A 20 50.87 -40.91 -26.43
N GLY A 21 51.59 -40.33 -27.39
CA GLY A 21 51.57 -38.89 -27.66
C GLY A 21 50.22 -38.37 -28.14
N THR A 22 49.50 -39.17 -28.94
CA THR A 22 48.17 -38.81 -29.44
C THR A 22 47.14 -38.82 -28.31
N GLY A 23 47.21 -39.80 -27.39
CA GLY A 23 46.32 -39.86 -26.23
C GLY A 23 46.51 -38.67 -25.29
N VAL A 24 47.76 -38.31 -24.99
CA VAL A 24 48.08 -37.13 -24.16
C VAL A 24 47.68 -35.85 -24.88
N GLY A 25 48.03 -35.70 -26.17
CA GLY A 25 47.65 -34.54 -26.97
C GLY A 25 46.13 -34.35 -27.09
N TRP A 26 45.37 -35.43 -27.24
CA TRP A 26 43.90 -35.38 -27.27
C TRP A 26 43.31 -35.01 -25.91
N TYR A 27 43.84 -35.56 -24.82
CA TYR A 27 43.37 -35.24 -23.47
C TYR A 27 43.60 -33.75 -23.13
N TYR A 28 44.79 -33.22 -23.41
CA TYR A 28 45.11 -31.82 -23.15
C TYR A 28 44.50 -30.86 -24.16
N GLY A 29 44.36 -31.24 -25.44
CA GLY A 29 43.83 -30.39 -26.49
C GLY A 29 42.30 -30.33 -26.58
N VAL A 30 41.59 -31.36 -26.11
CA VAL A 30 40.12 -31.46 -26.26
C VAL A 30 39.40 -31.58 -24.93
N VAL A 31 39.87 -32.46 -24.03
CA VAL A 31 39.13 -32.76 -22.79
C VAL A 31 39.28 -31.64 -21.77
N LEU A 32 40.52 -31.20 -21.50
CA LEU A 32 40.79 -30.13 -20.54
C LEU A 32 40.09 -28.79 -20.87
N PRO A 33 40.17 -28.24 -22.10
CA PRO A 33 39.46 -27.01 -22.44
C PRO A 33 37.93 -27.20 -22.40
N GLY A 34 37.42 -28.39 -22.74
CA GLY A 34 35.99 -28.70 -22.61
C GLY A 34 35.49 -28.74 -21.16
N GLN A 35 36.35 -29.05 -20.18
CA GLN A 35 35.99 -28.99 -18.76
C GLN A 35 36.03 -27.55 -18.23
N ALA A 36 37.05 -26.77 -18.58
CA ALA A 36 37.15 -25.35 -18.20
C ALA A 36 35.93 -24.55 -18.69
N ALA A 37 35.55 -24.71 -19.96
CA ALA A 37 34.38 -24.02 -20.52
C ALA A 37 33.05 -24.42 -19.84
N ARG A 38 32.94 -25.67 -19.34
CA ARG A 38 31.76 -26.12 -18.60
C ARG A 38 31.71 -25.56 -17.19
N GLU A 39 32.85 -25.37 -16.54
CA GLU A 39 32.91 -24.71 -15.23
C GLU A 39 32.57 -23.23 -15.35
N GLU A 40 33.13 -22.53 -16.32
CA GLU A 40 32.79 -21.13 -16.62
C GLU A 40 31.30 -20.97 -16.89
N ALA A 41 30.71 -21.80 -17.76
CA ALA A 41 29.28 -21.77 -18.03
C ALA A 41 28.41 -22.05 -16.79
N ARG A 42 28.88 -22.89 -15.86
CA ARG A 42 28.18 -23.16 -14.59
C ARG A 42 28.27 -21.97 -13.63
N VAL A 43 29.41 -21.28 -13.58
CA VAL A 43 29.60 -20.09 -12.77
C VAL A 43 28.72 -18.96 -13.31
N GLU A 44 28.74 -18.71 -14.62
CA GLU A 44 27.88 -17.71 -15.26
C GLU A 44 26.39 -18.01 -15.05
N ALA A 45 25.97 -19.27 -15.16
CA ALA A 45 24.59 -19.67 -14.89
C ALA A 45 24.18 -19.45 -13.43
N ARG A 46 25.10 -19.68 -12.47
CA ARG A 46 24.85 -19.39 -11.06
C ARG A 46 24.75 -17.89 -10.81
N GLU A 47 25.66 -17.09 -11.34
CA GLU A 47 25.61 -15.63 -11.22
C GLU A 47 24.35 -15.05 -11.85
N ALA A 48 23.95 -15.55 -13.02
CA ALA A 48 22.71 -15.14 -13.67
C ALA A 48 21.48 -15.47 -12.80
N ALA A 49 21.42 -16.69 -12.25
CA ALA A 49 20.34 -17.09 -11.34
C ALA A 49 20.31 -16.26 -10.05
N GLU A 50 21.47 -15.93 -9.48
CA GLU A 50 21.56 -15.06 -8.30
C GLU A 50 21.09 -13.64 -8.60
N ARG A 51 21.50 -13.07 -9.74
CA ARG A 51 21.05 -11.74 -10.19
C ARG A 51 19.54 -11.72 -10.43
N GLU A 52 18.98 -12.74 -11.06
CA GLU A 52 17.53 -12.86 -11.27
C GLU A 52 16.78 -12.98 -9.94
N ALA A 53 17.27 -13.81 -9.02
CA ALA A 53 16.69 -13.96 -7.68
C ALA A 53 16.75 -12.63 -6.89
N GLU A 54 17.85 -11.90 -6.97
CA GLU A 54 17.98 -10.60 -6.32
C GLU A 54 17.04 -9.56 -6.94
N GLN A 55 16.93 -9.50 -8.26
CA GLN A 55 15.99 -8.63 -8.95
C GLN A 55 14.53 -8.96 -8.59
N ALA A 56 14.19 -10.26 -8.49
CA ALA A 56 12.87 -10.70 -8.06
C ALA A 56 12.57 -10.24 -6.62
N ARG A 57 13.53 -10.39 -5.70
CA ARG A 57 13.41 -9.91 -4.32
C ARG A 57 13.25 -8.39 -4.25
N ARG A 58 14.05 -7.63 -5.00
CA ARG A 58 13.94 -6.16 -5.07
C ARG A 58 12.59 -5.72 -5.61
N LYS A 59 12.09 -6.36 -6.68
CA LYS A 59 10.75 -6.08 -7.23
C LYS A 59 9.64 -6.42 -6.23
N ALA A 60 9.75 -7.54 -5.50
CA ALA A 60 8.80 -7.92 -4.48
C ALA A 60 8.77 -6.91 -3.32
N ALA A 61 9.95 -6.48 -2.84
CA ALA A 61 10.08 -5.46 -1.80
C ALA A 61 9.48 -4.11 -2.25
N GLN A 62 9.78 -3.66 -3.48
CA GLN A 62 9.22 -2.42 -4.03
C GLN A 62 7.68 -2.48 -4.14
N ARG A 63 7.12 -3.63 -4.53
CA ARG A 63 5.66 -3.82 -4.58
C ARG A 63 5.05 -3.77 -3.19
N ALA A 64 5.66 -4.43 -2.20
CA ALA A 64 5.20 -4.41 -0.82
C ALA A 64 5.24 -2.99 -0.23
N GLU A 65 6.29 -2.22 -0.51
CA GLU A 65 6.39 -0.81 -0.10
C GLU A 65 5.34 0.06 -0.79
N ALA A 66 5.13 -0.11 -2.10
CA ALA A 66 4.12 0.63 -2.85
C ALA A 66 2.71 0.34 -2.33
N GLU A 67 2.40 -0.93 -2.07
CA GLU A 67 1.11 -1.34 -1.51
C GLU A 67 0.92 -0.81 -0.09
N ALA A 68 1.95 -0.83 0.75
CA ALA A 68 1.90 -0.24 2.08
C ALA A 68 1.62 1.27 2.03
N ARG A 69 2.27 2.01 1.11
CA ARG A 69 2.01 3.43 0.89
C ARG A 69 0.58 3.68 0.41
N GLN A 70 0.10 2.93 -0.58
CA GLN A 70 -1.27 3.07 -1.08
C GLN A 70 -2.30 2.84 0.02
N ARG A 71 -2.11 1.83 0.89
CA ARG A 71 -3.00 1.58 2.03
C ARG A 71 -2.97 2.70 3.07
N GLN A 72 -1.80 3.32 3.29
CA GLN A 72 -1.70 4.48 4.19
C GLN A 72 -2.39 5.71 3.60
N GLU A 73 -2.21 5.95 2.31
CA GLU A 73 -2.88 7.04 1.59
C GLU A 73 -4.40 6.84 1.59
N SER A 74 -4.90 5.62 1.32
CA SER A 74 -6.33 5.34 1.35
C SER A 74 -6.93 5.54 2.74
N ALA A 75 -6.24 5.09 3.81
CA ALA A 75 -6.69 5.33 5.18
C ALA A 75 -6.75 6.82 5.55
N GLN A 76 -5.81 7.63 5.04
CA GLN A 76 -5.84 9.09 5.24
C GLN A 76 -6.97 9.77 4.46
N LEU A 77 -7.26 9.30 3.23
CA LEU A 77 -8.39 9.81 2.44
C LEU A 77 -9.72 9.48 3.13
N GLU A 78 -9.92 8.24 3.55
CA GLU A 78 -11.12 7.83 4.31
C GLU A 78 -11.32 8.65 5.58
N TYR A 79 -10.23 8.97 6.29
CA TYR A 79 -10.28 9.84 7.46
C TYR A 79 -10.74 11.26 7.11
N GLN A 80 -10.18 11.86 6.04
CA GLN A 80 -10.58 13.19 5.60
C GLN A 80 -12.05 13.24 5.15
N ASP A 81 -12.50 12.23 4.42
CA ASP A 81 -13.90 12.11 4.02
C ASP A 81 -14.84 11.98 5.22
N CYS A 82 -14.44 11.19 6.21
CA CYS A 82 -15.18 11.05 7.46
C CYS A 82 -15.31 12.39 8.20
N LEU A 83 -14.21 13.17 8.29
CA LEU A 83 -14.23 14.51 8.90
C LEU A 83 -15.14 15.46 8.12
N ASN A 84 -15.04 15.47 6.79
CA ASN A 84 -15.85 16.32 5.94
C ASN A 84 -17.34 15.97 6.08
N PHE A 85 -17.68 14.69 6.08
CA PHE A 85 -19.05 14.24 6.31
C PHE A 85 -19.58 14.66 7.69
N ALA A 86 -18.76 14.59 8.74
CA ALA A 86 -19.14 15.05 10.07
C ALA A 86 -19.43 16.56 10.10
N GLU A 87 -18.64 17.37 9.39
CA GLU A 87 -18.87 18.82 9.23
C GLU A 87 -20.13 19.14 8.41
N LEU A 88 -20.29 18.50 7.26
CA LEU A 88 -21.45 18.68 6.40
C LEU A 88 -22.74 18.32 7.14
N SER A 89 -22.76 17.16 7.79
CA SER A 89 -23.88 16.72 8.62
C SER A 89 -24.22 17.70 9.74
N TYR A 90 -23.21 18.36 10.33
CA TYR A 90 -23.42 19.38 11.34
C TYR A 90 -24.08 20.63 10.74
N LYS A 91 -23.52 21.17 9.64
CA LYS A 91 -24.03 22.36 8.97
C LYS A 91 -25.44 22.16 8.42
N GLU A 92 -25.72 21.00 7.86
CA GLU A 92 -27.04 20.66 7.34
C GLU A 92 -28.09 20.63 8.46
N ARG A 93 -27.80 19.96 9.58
CA ARG A 93 -28.71 19.91 10.74
C ARG A 93 -28.92 21.27 11.37
N TRP A 94 -27.85 22.06 11.48
CA TRP A 94 -27.94 23.44 11.94
C TRP A 94 -28.87 24.26 11.05
N THR A 95 -28.63 24.23 9.74
CA THR A 95 -29.41 24.96 8.74
C THR A 95 -30.87 24.50 8.70
N ALA A 96 -31.12 23.20 8.77
CA ALA A 96 -32.49 22.66 8.82
C ALA A 96 -33.25 23.18 10.04
N SER A 97 -32.58 23.26 11.20
CA SER A 97 -33.18 23.80 12.42
C SER A 97 -33.40 25.31 12.36
N CYS A 98 -32.57 26.03 11.62
CA CYS A 98 -32.79 27.45 11.35
C CYS A 98 -34.01 27.66 10.46
N ARG A 99 -34.12 26.92 9.35
CA ARG A 99 -35.30 26.99 8.47
C ARG A 99 -36.58 26.66 9.21
N ALA A 100 -36.60 25.59 9.99
CA ALA A 100 -37.78 25.22 10.76
C ALA A 100 -38.24 26.33 11.74
N GLN A 101 -37.29 27.06 12.34
CA GLN A 101 -37.60 28.19 13.21
C GLN A 101 -38.03 29.43 12.43
N HIS A 102 -37.39 29.71 11.29
CA HIS A 102 -37.79 30.77 10.37
C HIS A 102 -39.23 30.56 9.89
N ASP A 103 -39.55 29.37 9.40
CA ASP A 103 -40.88 29.02 8.89
C ASP A 103 -41.94 29.14 10.01
N ALA A 104 -41.60 28.75 11.24
CA ALA A 104 -42.47 28.93 12.40
C ALA A 104 -42.69 30.42 12.75
N ASP A 105 -41.66 31.26 12.65
CA ASP A 105 -41.78 32.69 12.90
C ASP A 105 -42.61 33.39 11.80
N VAL A 106 -42.43 32.97 10.54
CA VAL A 106 -43.22 33.46 9.40
C VAL A 106 -44.70 33.10 9.61
N ALA A 107 -45.00 31.84 9.92
CA ALA A 107 -46.38 31.41 10.18
C ALA A 107 -47.01 32.17 11.36
N ALA A 108 -46.26 32.36 12.46
CA ALA A 108 -46.75 33.13 13.61
C ALA A 108 -46.96 34.62 13.30
N PHE A 109 -46.13 35.19 12.42
CA PHE A 109 -46.31 36.55 11.92
C PHE A 109 -47.55 36.67 11.04
N GLU A 110 -47.76 35.74 10.10
CA GLU A 110 -48.94 35.70 9.22
C GLU A 110 -50.24 35.55 10.04
N ASP A 111 -50.29 34.61 10.97
CA ASP A 111 -51.43 34.42 11.89
C ASP A 111 -51.75 35.69 12.69
N CYS A 112 -50.72 36.45 13.09
CA CYS A 112 -50.90 37.73 13.78
C CYS A 112 -51.41 38.82 12.84
N ALA A 113 -50.86 38.90 11.63
CA ALA A 113 -51.20 39.92 10.64
C ALA A 113 -52.64 39.78 10.12
N ASP A 114 -53.18 38.55 10.09
CA ASP A 114 -54.57 38.26 9.73
C ASP A 114 -55.59 38.71 10.81
N GLY A 115 -55.12 39.14 11.98
CA GLY A 115 -55.96 39.64 13.07
C GLY A 115 -56.55 41.02 12.76
N LEU A 116 -57.88 41.15 12.85
CA LEU A 116 -58.65 42.37 12.52
C LEU A 116 -58.21 43.67 13.24
N PHE A 117 -57.46 43.55 14.34
CA PHE A 117 -57.01 44.67 15.18
C PHE A 117 -55.48 44.74 15.30
N ALA A 118 -54.76 43.90 14.58
CA ALA A 118 -53.30 43.85 14.65
C ALA A 118 -52.68 44.84 13.63
N THR A 119 -51.59 45.50 14.03
CA THR A 119 -50.77 46.29 13.12
C THR A 119 -49.55 45.48 12.69
N GLU A 120 -49.11 45.65 11.44
CA GLU A 120 -47.93 44.94 10.91
C GLU A 120 -46.69 45.15 11.78
N GLU A 121 -46.44 46.39 12.24
CA GLU A 121 -45.36 46.72 13.15
C GLU A 121 -45.51 46.05 14.52
N GLY A 122 -46.74 45.95 15.05
CA GLY A 122 -47.02 45.26 16.30
C GLY A 122 -46.78 43.75 16.21
N CYS A 123 -47.16 43.13 15.09
CA CYS A 123 -46.91 41.72 14.82
C CYS A 123 -45.43 41.43 14.62
N ARG A 124 -44.70 42.26 13.87
CA ARG A 124 -43.26 42.11 13.67
C ARG A 124 -42.47 42.30 14.97
N ALA A 125 -42.92 43.21 15.85
CA ALA A 125 -42.32 43.38 17.18
C ALA A 125 -42.55 42.17 18.09
N ARG A 126 -43.70 41.49 17.94
CA ARG A 126 -44.07 40.32 18.75
C ARG A 126 -43.48 39.01 18.23
N HIS A 127 -43.34 38.88 16.91
CA HIS A 127 -42.83 37.71 16.19
C HIS A 127 -41.67 38.14 15.26
N PRO A 128 -40.48 38.39 15.82
CA PRO A 128 -39.31 38.71 15.00
C PRO A 128 -38.88 37.47 14.19
N ILE A 129 -38.95 37.59 12.87
CA ILE A 129 -38.57 36.51 11.94
C ILE A 129 -37.05 36.35 11.95
N ARG A 130 -36.58 35.19 12.43
CA ARG A 130 -35.15 34.83 12.43
C ARG A 130 -34.67 34.47 11.03
N PRO A 131 -33.37 34.56 10.72
CA PRO A 131 -32.85 34.16 9.40
C PRO A 131 -32.96 32.64 9.17
N ASP A 132 -33.10 32.24 7.91
CA ASP A 132 -33.19 30.84 7.48
C ASP A 132 -31.84 30.10 7.55
N ARG A 133 -30.73 30.84 7.62
CA ARG A 133 -29.35 30.35 7.75
C ARG A 133 -28.59 31.07 8.86
N ASP A 134 -27.56 30.42 9.38
CA ASP A 134 -26.64 30.97 10.39
C ASP A 134 -27.36 31.59 11.61
N CYS A 135 -28.53 31.04 11.95
CA CYS A 135 -29.33 31.49 13.07
C CYS A 135 -28.73 31.02 14.40
N ALA A 136 -29.08 31.72 15.48
CA ALA A 136 -28.81 31.27 16.84
C ALA A 136 -29.82 30.18 17.25
N LEU A 137 -29.34 28.95 17.40
CA LEU A 137 -30.15 27.85 17.93
C LEU A 137 -30.26 27.92 19.46
N PRO A 138 -31.34 27.36 20.05
CA PRO A 138 -31.44 27.18 21.49
C PRO A 138 -30.22 26.42 22.04
N GLY A 139 -29.73 26.82 23.21
CA GLY A 139 -28.46 26.33 23.77
C GLY A 139 -28.36 24.80 23.85
N GLN A 140 -29.44 24.11 24.23
CA GLN A 140 -29.47 22.65 24.28
C GLN A 140 -29.32 22.01 22.88
N THR A 141 -30.00 22.55 21.88
CA THR A 141 -29.93 22.06 20.49
C THR A 141 -28.54 22.32 19.90
N ALA A 142 -28.02 23.54 20.05
CA ALA A 142 -26.69 23.92 19.60
C ALA A 142 -25.60 23.02 20.21
N GLN A 143 -25.71 22.76 21.52
CA GLN A 143 -24.78 21.88 22.23
C GLN A 143 -24.89 20.45 21.70
N SER A 144 -26.10 19.91 21.55
CA SER A 144 -26.29 18.54 21.04
C SER A 144 -25.66 18.33 19.65
N TYR A 145 -25.73 19.33 18.77
CA TYR A 145 -25.14 19.26 17.43
C TYR A 145 -23.62 19.37 17.48
N SER A 146 -23.10 20.22 18.38
CA SER A 146 -21.67 20.38 18.60
C SER A 146 -21.05 19.11 19.18
N ASP A 147 -21.72 18.49 20.16
CA ASP A 147 -21.31 17.23 20.78
C ASP A 147 -21.37 16.08 19.77
N ALA A 148 -22.45 15.98 18.98
CA ALA A 148 -22.56 14.98 17.92
C ALA A 148 -21.46 15.13 16.85
N ARG A 149 -21.07 16.36 16.52
CA ARG A 149 -19.94 16.64 15.60
C ARG A 149 -18.63 16.17 16.23
N ALA A 150 -18.38 16.52 17.48
CA ALA A 150 -17.17 16.12 18.21
C ALA A 150 -17.07 14.60 18.32
N GLN A 151 -18.17 13.93 18.68
CA GLN A 151 -18.25 12.47 18.75
C GLN A 151 -17.90 11.82 17.41
N ARG A 152 -18.51 12.26 16.30
CA ARG A 152 -18.21 11.71 14.97
C ARG A 152 -16.75 11.91 14.57
N LYS A 153 -16.14 13.06 14.88
CA LYS A 153 -14.71 13.28 14.63
C LYS A 153 -13.83 12.33 15.43
N ASN A 154 -14.17 12.08 16.69
CA ASN A 154 -13.47 11.11 17.52
C ASN A 154 -13.59 9.69 16.97
N GLU A 155 -14.76 9.31 16.45
CA GLU A 155 -14.96 8.04 15.75
C GLU A 155 -14.10 7.94 14.47
N CYS A 156 -14.00 9.02 13.68
CA CYS A 156 -13.10 9.08 12.52
C CYS A 156 -11.64 8.85 12.94
N ALA A 157 -11.19 9.52 14.01
CA ALA A 157 -9.83 9.39 14.52
C ALA A 157 -9.56 7.96 15.04
N ALA A 158 -10.52 7.35 15.73
CA ALA A 158 -10.42 5.97 16.19
C ALA A 158 -10.29 4.97 15.03
N ARG A 159 -11.04 5.18 13.94
CA ARG A 159 -10.93 4.34 12.72
C ARG A 159 -9.55 4.46 12.07
N LEU A 160 -9.00 5.67 11.98
CA LEU A 160 -7.65 5.89 11.45
C LEU A 160 -6.60 5.19 12.32
N GLN A 161 -6.70 5.31 13.65
CA GLN A 161 -5.80 4.65 14.59
C GLN A 161 -5.88 3.12 14.48
N ALA A 162 -7.09 2.55 14.31
CA ALA A 162 -7.27 1.12 14.09
C ALA A 162 -6.63 0.66 12.77
N ALA A 163 -6.80 1.43 11.69
CA ALA A 163 -6.21 1.14 10.38
C ALA A 163 -4.67 1.20 10.40
N GLN A 164 -4.08 2.10 11.20
CA GLN A 164 -2.64 2.23 11.37
C GLN A 164 -2.06 1.20 12.36
N GLY A 165 -2.77 0.91 13.45
CA GLY A 165 -2.35 -0.05 14.49
C GLY A 165 -2.31 -1.50 14.00
N GLY A 166 -3.19 -1.88 13.06
CA GLY A 166 -3.13 -3.18 12.40
C GLY A 166 -1.88 -3.41 11.53
N GLN A 167 -1.13 -2.36 11.17
CA GLN A 167 0.08 -2.47 10.34
C GLN A 167 1.28 -3.06 11.11
N GLY A 168 1.34 -2.87 12.44
CA GLY A 168 2.43 -3.41 13.26
C GLY A 168 2.40 -4.94 13.39
N GLN A 169 1.23 -5.57 13.25
CA GLN A 169 1.05 -7.01 13.40
C GLN A 169 1.23 -7.78 12.08
N ALA A 170 0.87 -7.20 10.94
CA ALA A 170 1.05 -7.85 9.63
C ALA A 170 2.53 -7.92 9.20
N ALA A 171 3.34 -6.92 9.56
CA ALA A 171 4.78 -6.91 9.25
C ALA A 171 5.58 -7.97 10.05
N ALA A 172 5.11 -8.35 11.25
CA ALA A 172 5.78 -9.34 12.09
C ALA A 172 5.60 -10.80 11.63
N GLN A 173 4.58 -11.09 10.81
CA GLN A 173 4.26 -12.44 10.35
C GLN A 173 4.99 -12.85 9.05
N GLN A 174 5.70 -11.93 8.40
CA GLN A 174 6.43 -12.19 7.15
C GLN A 174 7.93 -12.45 7.36
N ALA A 175 8.41 -12.51 8.60
CA ALA A 175 9.79 -12.92 8.88
C ALA A 175 9.96 -14.42 8.55
N PRO A 176 10.82 -14.81 7.59
CA PRO A 176 11.05 -16.21 7.28
C PRO A 176 11.68 -16.93 8.48
N PRO A 177 11.36 -18.22 8.73
CA PRO A 177 11.96 -18.96 9.83
C PRO A 177 13.47 -19.06 9.61
N ALA A 178 14.24 -18.55 10.56
CA ALA A 178 15.68 -18.71 10.62
C ALA A 178 16.01 -20.20 10.65
N GLN A 179 16.67 -20.69 9.59
CA GLN A 179 17.13 -22.08 9.51
C GLN A 179 18.23 -22.28 10.57
N SER A 180 17.93 -23.10 11.58
CA SER A 180 18.88 -23.52 12.60
C SER A 180 19.85 -24.53 11.99
N THR A 181 21.05 -24.10 11.61
CA THR A 181 22.17 -25.00 11.38
C THR A 181 22.75 -25.39 12.74
N GLY A 182 22.35 -26.57 13.22
CA GLY A 182 22.97 -27.24 14.37
C GLY A 182 24.33 -27.82 13.98
N PHE A 183 25.32 -27.53 14.85
CA PHE A 183 26.65 -28.14 14.87
C PHE A 183 26.61 -29.55 15.47
#